data_AF-A0A3R1AEC1-F1
#
_entry.id   AF-A0A3R1AEC1-F1
#
_cell.length_a   1.000
_cell.length_b   1.000
_cell.length_c   1.000
_cell.angle_alpha   90.00
_cell.angle_beta   90.00
_cell.angle_gamma   90.00
#
_symmetry.space_group_name_H-M   'P 1'
#
loop_
_entity.id
_entity.type
_entity.pdbx_description
1 polymer ?
#
loop_
_entity_poly.entity_id
_entity_poly.type
_entity_poly.pdbx_seq_one_letter_code
_entity_poly.pdbx_strand_id
1 'polypeptide(L)'
;DWETGVGDMDGFPGYQDRAKYLAWAKKMRAQNRQHSKTVPVPDYNGQDVCGITVHFLPCDDVKVTTSCWSPRNANYPIKEPIRMKEPKVCPK
;
A
#
# COMPACT_ATOMS: atom_id res chain seq x y z
N ASP A 1 -0.07 9.25 -5.52
CA ASP A 1 -0.31 9.48 -4.07
C ASP A 1 -1.11 8.34 -3.48
N TRP A 2 -0.94 8.05 -2.19
CA TRP A 2 -1.74 7.06 -1.46
C TRP A 2 -1.81 7.42 0.04
N GLU A 3 -2.76 6.81 0.75
CA GLU A 3 -2.93 6.99 2.19
C GLU A 3 -2.74 5.67 2.93
N THR A 4 -2.02 5.70 4.05
CA THR A 4 -1.96 4.59 5.03
C THR A 4 -2.57 5.04 6.34
N GLY A 5 -3.18 4.12 7.08
CA GLY A 5 -3.72 4.40 8.42
C GLY A 5 -3.78 3.14 9.26
N VAL A 6 -4.11 3.30 10.53
CA VAL A 6 -4.31 2.18 11.44
C VAL A 6 -5.71 1.61 11.21
N GLY A 7 -5.76 0.34 10.78
CA GLY A 7 -7.00 -0.40 10.52
C GLY A 7 -7.45 -1.28 11.69
N ASP A 8 -7.26 -0.82 12.93
CA ASP A 8 -7.71 -1.54 14.13
C ASP A 8 -9.12 -1.09 14.56
N MET A 9 -9.71 -1.84 15.49
CA MET A 9 -10.98 -1.50 16.14
C MET A 9 -10.77 -1.10 17.61
N ASP A 10 -9.52 -0.83 18.00
CA ASP A 10 -9.19 -0.59 19.39
C ASP A 10 -9.85 0.71 19.87
N GLY A 11 -10.61 0.60 20.96
CA GLY A 11 -11.39 1.71 21.50
C GLY A 11 -12.60 2.11 20.66
N PHE A 12 -13.05 1.29 19.70
CA PHE A 12 -14.28 1.55 18.95
C PHE A 12 -15.51 1.57 19.89
N PRO A 13 -16.25 2.70 20.00
CA PRO A 13 -17.30 2.85 21.00
C PRO A 13 -18.68 2.32 20.54
N GLY A 14 -18.77 1.72 19.36
CA GLY A 14 -20.05 1.43 18.71
C GLY A 14 -20.69 2.67 18.07
N TYR A 15 -21.85 2.47 17.46
CA TYR A 15 -22.57 3.53 16.72
C TYR A 15 -23.70 4.20 17.51
N GLN A 16 -24.01 3.70 18.71
CA GLN A 16 -25.15 4.19 19.52
C GLN A 16 -24.93 5.62 20.04
N ASP A 17 -23.69 5.97 20.38
CA ASP A 17 -23.31 7.30 20.85
C ASP A 17 -22.53 8.03 19.74
N ARG A 18 -23.21 8.95 19.06
CA ARG A 18 -22.65 9.71 17.94
C ARG A 18 -21.44 10.55 18.34
N ALA A 19 -21.45 11.13 19.54
CA ALA A 19 -20.37 12.00 19.99
C ALA A 19 -19.09 11.19 20.23
N LYS A 20 -19.20 10.03 20.89
CA LYS A 20 -18.09 9.10 21.07
C LYS A 20 -17.58 8.55 19.75
N TYR A 21 -18.48 8.15 18.85
CA TYR A 21 -18.11 7.69 17.51
C TYR A 21 -17.30 8.73 16.74
N LEU A 22 -17.74 10.00 16.72
CA LEU A 22 -17.04 11.07 16.02
C LEU A 22 -15.66 11.36 16.64
N ALA A 23 -15.54 11.33 17.96
CA ALA A 23 -14.27 11.50 18.65
C ALA A 23 -13.28 10.38 18.30
N TRP A 24 -13.74 9.12 18.31
CA TRP A 24 -12.95 7.98 17.89
C TRP A 24 -12.55 8.08 16.41
N ALA A 25 -13.51 8.36 15.50
CA ALA A 25 -13.23 8.49 14.07
C ALA A 25 -12.22 9.60 13.77
N LYS A 26 -12.28 10.73 14.50
CA LYS A 26 -11.30 11.81 14.39
C LYS A 26 -9.90 11.35 14.84
N LYS A 27 -9.82 10.60 15.95
CA LYS A 27 -8.57 10.01 16.43
C LYS A 27 -7.98 9.01 15.42
N MET A 28 -8.81 8.19 14.78
CA MET A 28 -8.36 7.25 13.75
C MET A 28 -7.84 7.97 12.52
N ARG A 29 -8.59 8.95 12.01
CA ARG A 29 -8.15 9.78 10.86
C ARG A 29 -6.87 10.55 11.12
N ALA A 30 -6.63 11.00 12.35
CA ALA A 30 -5.40 11.69 12.73
C ALA A 30 -4.14 10.80 12.63
N GLN A 31 -4.31 9.48 12.56
CA GLN A 31 -3.22 8.53 12.37
C GLN A 31 -2.93 8.26 10.88
N ASN A 32 -3.79 8.75 9.98
CA ASN A 32 -3.59 8.59 8.55
C ASN A 32 -2.37 9.40 8.10
N ARG A 33 -1.62 8.83 7.17
CA ARG A 33 -0.45 9.45 6.55
C ARG A 33 -0.66 9.46 5.05
N GLN A 34 -0.44 10.63 4.47
CA GLN A 34 -0.47 10.85 3.03
C GLN A 34 0.95 10.66 2.49
N HIS A 35 1.06 9.90 1.42
CA HIS A 35 2.32 9.54 0.79
C HIS A 35 2.31 9.92 -0.68
N SER A 36 3.48 10.33 -1.17
CA SER A 36 3.71 10.57 -2.59
C SER A 36 5.10 10.07 -2.94
N LYS A 37 5.21 9.40 -4.09
CA LYS A 37 6.47 8.91 -4.61
C LYS A 37 6.45 8.94 -6.13
N THR A 38 7.48 9.52 -6.70
CA THR A 38 7.76 9.39 -8.13
C THR A 38 8.58 8.12 -8.33
N VAL A 39 8.07 7.22 -9.15
CA VAL A 39 8.73 5.95 -9.48
C VAL A 39 9.02 5.92 -10.97
N PRO A 40 10.22 5.50 -11.39
CA PRO A 40 10.49 5.31 -12.80
C PRO A 40 9.63 4.14 -13.28
N VAL A 41 8.85 4.38 -14.34
CA VAL A 41 8.13 3.33 -15.04
C VAL A 41 9.03 2.91 -16.21
N PRO A 42 9.42 1.62 -16.32
CA PRO A 42 10.20 1.16 -17.46
C PRO A 42 9.50 1.47 -18.79
N ASP A 43 10.28 1.74 -19.83
CA ASP A 43 9.73 1.87 -21.17
C ASP A 43 9.29 0.48 -21.66
N TYR A 44 7.99 0.33 -21.90
CA TYR A 44 7.39 -0.91 -22.38
C TYR A 44 7.07 -0.86 -23.89
N ASN A 45 7.56 0.15 -24.61
CA ASN A 45 7.45 0.20 -26.07
C ASN A 45 8.09 -1.06 -26.70
N GLY A 46 7.29 -1.83 -27.44
CA GLY A 46 7.74 -3.05 -28.13
C GLY A 46 7.66 -4.34 -27.32
N GLN A 47 7.03 -4.33 -26.14
CA GLN A 47 6.71 -5.53 -25.36
C GLN A 47 5.20 -5.68 -25.20
N ASP A 48 4.71 -6.91 -25.02
CA ASP A 48 3.30 -7.14 -24.68
C ASP A 48 3.01 -6.52 -23.31
N VAL A 49 2.33 -5.37 -23.34
CA VAL A 49 1.88 -4.67 -22.15
C VAL A 49 0.51 -5.20 -21.73
N CYS A 50 0.44 -5.65 -20.48
CA CYS A 50 -0.83 -5.96 -19.82
C CYS A 50 -1.12 -4.91 -18.74
N GLY A 51 -2.07 -5.21 -17.85
CA GLY A 51 -2.44 -4.34 -16.74
C GLY A 51 -1.24 -3.88 -15.93
N ILE A 52 -1.24 -2.58 -15.59
CA ILE A 52 -0.29 -2.00 -14.66
C ILE A 52 -0.60 -2.48 -13.24
N THR A 53 0.41 -2.99 -12.56
CA THR A 53 0.33 -3.44 -11.17
C THR A 53 1.21 -2.56 -10.31
N VAL A 54 0.61 -1.99 -9.26
CA VAL A 54 1.30 -1.19 -8.25
C VAL A 54 1.50 -2.05 -7.01
N HIS A 55 2.75 -2.20 -6.59
CA HIS A 55 3.15 -2.98 -5.43
C HIS A 55 3.55 -2.05 -4.30
N PHE A 56 2.83 -2.14 -3.18
CA PHE A 56 3.21 -1.49 -1.92
C PHE A 56 4.19 -2.39 -1.18
N LEU A 57 5.38 -1.86 -0.93
CA LEU A 57 6.46 -2.52 -0.20
C LEU A 57 6.57 -1.94 1.22
N PRO A 58 7.30 -2.62 2.12
CA PRO A 58 7.60 -2.04 3.42
C PRO A 58 8.33 -0.70 3.32
N CYS A 59 8.29 0.10 4.38
CA CYS A 59 8.87 1.44 4.40
C CYS A 59 8.25 2.43 3.41
N ASP A 60 6.95 2.27 3.14
CA ASP A 60 6.19 3.13 2.24
C ASP A 60 6.83 3.23 0.83
N ASP A 61 7.54 2.18 0.40
CA ASP A 61 8.09 2.07 -0.94
C ASP A 61 7.06 1.51 -1.91
N VAL A 62 7.17 1.88 -3.19
CA VAL A 62 6.25 1.46 -4.24
C VAL A 62 7.05 1.03 -5.46
N LYS A 63 6.68 -0.12 -6.01
CA LYS A 63 7.16 -0.57 -7.33
C LYS A 63 6.01 -0.70 -8.29
N VAL A 64 6.24 -0.27 -9.53
CA VAL A 64 5.24 -0.34 -10.60
C VAL A 64 5.77 -1.28 -11.66
N THR A 65 4.95 -2.26 -12.04
CA THR A 65 5.28 -3.19 -13.12
C THR A 65 4.10 -3.37 -14.05
N THR A 66 4.36 -3.71 -15.30
CA THR A 66 3.35 -4.32 -16.18
C THR A 66 3.68 -5.80 -16.34
N SER A 67 2.65 -6.65 -16.28
CA SER A 67 2.82 -8.07 -16.56
C SER A 67 1.50 -8.70 -16.96
N CYS A 68 1.57 -9.59 -17.95
CA CYS A 68 0.48 -10.50 -18.28
C CYS A 68 0.48 -11.74 -17.37
N TRP A 69 1.55 -11.93 -16.60
CA TRP A 69 1.75 -13.10 -15.77
C TRP A 69 1.11 -12.92 -14.40
N SER A 70 0.54 -14.00 -13.87
CA SER A 70 0.04 -14.01 -12.49
C SER A 70 1.20 -14.04 -11.49
N PRO A 71 1.03 -13.57 -10.23
CA PRO A 71 2.10 -13.52 -9.23
C PRO A 71 2.79 -14.85 -8.92
N ARG A 72 2.16 -15.98 -9.23
CA ARG A 72 2.73 -17.33 -9.03
C ARG A 72 3.61 -17.79 -10.20
N ASN A 73 3.61 -17.08 -11.31
CA ASN A 73 4.33 -17.47 -12.52
C ASN A 73 5.84 -17.14 -12.39
N ALA A 74 6.68 -18.04 -12.90
CA ALA A 74 8.13 -17.85 -12.93
C ALA A 74 8.59 -16.61 -13.72
N ASN A 75 7.77 -16.12 -14.65
CA ASN A 75 8.02 -14.91 -15.45
C ASN A 75 7.43 -13.63 -14.84
N TYR A 76 6.82 -13.69 -13.66
CA TYR A 76 6.29 -12.49 -13.02
C TYR A 76 7.41 -11.52 -12.62
N PRO A 77 7.36 -10.22 -12.96
CA PRO A 77 8.46 -9.26 -12.75
C PRO A 77 8.87 -9.05 -11.29
N ILE A 78 7.94 -9.19 -10.35
CA ILE A 78 8.18 -9.03 -8.91
C ILE A 78 8.38 -10.42 -8.29
N LYS A 79 9.51 -10.61 -7.59
CA LYS A 79 9.86 -11.88 -6.92
C LYS A 79 9.83 -11.77 -5.40
N GLU A 80 9.67 -10.57 -4.91
CA GLU A 80 9.55 -10.26 -3.50
C GLU A 80 8.38 -11.04 -2.88
N PRO A 81 8.57 -11.58 -1.67
CA PRO A 81 7.55 -12.42 -1.06
C PRO A 81 6.31 -11.61 -0.68
N ILE A 82 5.15 -12.24 -0.75
CA ILE A 82 3.91 -11.66 -0.24
C ILE A 82 4.02 -11.60 1.30
N ARG A 83 3.60 -10.48 1.91
CA ARG A 83 3.71 -10.21 3.37
C ARG A 83 5.17 -10.12 3.87
N MET A 84 5.99 -9.31 3.21
CA MET A 84 7.30 -8.92 3.74
C MET A 84 7.16 -8.27 5.12
N LYS A 85 8.04 -8.65 6.05
CA LYS A 85 8.16 -7.92 7.32
C LYS A 85 8.86 -6.60 7.07
N GLU A 86 8.35 -5.57 7.70
CA GLU A 86 9.00 -4.26 7.68
C GLU A 86 10.31 -4.29 8.46
N PRO A 87 11.43 -3.79 7.89
CA PRO A 87 12.69 -3.73 8.60
C PRO A 87 12.58 -2.76 9.79
N LYS A 88 13.39 -3.00 10.82
CA LYS A 88 13.43 -2.12 12.02
C LYS A 88 13.84 -0.69 11.70
N VAL A 89 14.60 -0.50 10.63
CA VAL A 89 15.07 0.80 10.15
C VAL A 89 14.76 0.85 8.66
N CYS A 90 13.97 1.84 8.28
CA CYS A 90 13.68 2.12 6.89
C CYS A 90 14.79 2.97 6.28
N PRO A 91 15.35 2.57 5.12
CA PRO A 91 16.24 3.45 4.37
C PRO A 91 15.48 4.73 3.97
N LYS A 92 16.17 5.87 4.01
CA LYS A 92 15.65 7.16 3.55
C LYS A 92 15.88 7.34 2.06
#